data_AF-A0AAV5DNG2-F1
#
_entry.id   AF-A0AAV5DNG2-F1
#
_cell.length_a   1.000
_cell.length_b   1.000
_cell.length_c   1.000
_cell.angle_alpha   90.00
_cell.angle_beta   90.00
_cell.angle_gamma   90.00
#
_symmetry.space_group_name_H-M   'P 1'
#
loop_
_entity.id
_entity.type
_entity.pdbx_description
1 polymer ?
#
loop_
_entity_poly.entity_id
_entity_poly.type
_entity_poly.pdbx_seq_one_letter_code
_entity_poly.pdbx_strand_id
1 'polypeptide(L)'
;MDDKWDIPRCIRALVRLLRALLKTIPDEIKQMGHPIYIVAKSLKLLQQRGSEELAFQMLGSLVEFLEYDMLEPLFMEIWPAINSRLERRLKDLEVDPCKFLKHLTLFISLVVIKYSPAGLVVTMNAIQSNLFAHIFESAWVCGLRTIKGVREAKLASVAATMQLCEPSMLLDNGASWGKLLDSTLSMLFSVGAWCQEDVKFELIRHSSDLASISDNILQYAEMSADDLLGDIVDPKKFLVMSLLKLSAQHIGRMGPAI
;
A
#
# COMPACT_ATOMS: atom_id res chain seq x y z
N MET A 1 33.89 -5.38 2.07
CA MET A 1 33.39 -4.27 1.24
C MET A 1 32.00 -3.96 1.76
N ASP A 2 31.88 -2.94 2.61
CA ASP A 2 30.60 -2.61 3.23
C ASP A 2 29.64 -2.12 2.16
N ASP A 3 28.54 -2.85 2.00
CA ASP A 3 27.52 -2.50 1.04
C ASP A 3 26.82 -1.23 1.56
N LYS A 4 26.73 -0.18 0.73
CA LYS A 4 26.18 1.13 1.15
C LYS A 4 24.73 1.05 1.64
N TRP A 5 24.06 -0.08 1.36
CA TRP A 5 22.75 -0.47 1.86
C TRP A 5 22.72 -0.86 3.35
N ASP A 6 23.86 -1.11 3.97
CA ASP A 6 23.94 -1.49 5.39
C ASP A 6 24.09 -0.26 6.31
N ILE A 7 24.23 0.94 5.75
CA ILE A 7 24.34 2.21 6.52
C ILE A 7 22.94 2.85 6.64
N PRO A 8 22.27 2.83 7.82
CA PRO A 8 20.86 3.23 7.97
C PRO A 8 20.53 4.66 7.49
N ARG A 9 21.50 5.58 7.60
CA ARG A 9 21.36 6.98 7.16
C ARG A 9 21.35 7.11 5.63
N CYS A 10 22.07 6.24 4.93
CA CYS A 10 22.14 6.23 3.48
C CYS A 10 20.90 5.60 2.85
N ILE A 11 20.27 4.63 3.53
CA ILE A 11 19.12 3.89 2.99
C ILE A 11 18.01 4.84 2.52
N ARG A 12 17.59 5.81 3.35
CA ARG A 12 16.50 6.74 2.95
C ARG A 12 16.84 7.57 1.72
N ALA A 13 18.10 8.02 1.60
CA ALA A 13 18.58 8.77 0.45
C ALA A 13 18.64 7.88 -0.81
N LEU A 14 19.10 6.63 -0.66
CA LEU A 14 19.14 5.66 -1.75
C LEU A 14 17.75 5.28 -2.25
N VAL A 15 16.76 5.10 -1.37
CA VAL A 15 15.37 4.84 -1.77
C VAL A 15 14.81 6.02 -2.58
N ARG A 16 15.06 7.26 -2.15
CA ARG A 16 14.62 8.46 -2.87
C ARG A 16 15.30 8.57 -4.24
N LEU A 17 16.60 8.33 -4.29
CA LEU A 17 17.36 8.32 -5.55
C LEU A 17 16.83 7.24 -6.49
N LEU A 18 16.60 6.03 -5.98
CA LEU A 18 16.07 4.92 -6.76
C LEU A 18 14.72 5.27 -7.36
N ARG A 19 13.81 5.85 -6.57
CA ARG A 19 12.50 6.29 -7.05
C ARG A 19 12.64 7.35 -8.15
N ALA A 20 13.53 8.33 -7.96
CA ALA A 20 13.80 9.36 -8.97
C ALA A 20 14.40 8.78 -10.26
N LEU A 21 15.30 7.81 -10.14
CA LEU A 21 15.91 7.11 -11.27
C LEU A 21 14.87 6.30 -12.04
N LEU A 22 14.02 5.54 -11.34
CA LEU A 22 12.92 4.78 -11.95
C LEU A 22 11.92 5.70 -12.67
N LYS A 23 11.65 6.89 -12.13
CA LYS A 23 10.80 7.90 -12.78
C LYS A 23 11.43 8.50 -14.02
N THR A 24 12.75 8.73 -14.01
CA THR A 24 13.45 9.45 -15.08
C THR A 24 13.84 8.53 -16.23
N ILE A 25 14.25 7.29 -15.92
CA ILE A 25 14.81 6.35 -16.90
C ILE A 25 14.36 4.91 -16.58
N PRO A 26 13.07 4.58 -16.82
CA PRO A 26 12.59 3.22 -16.58
C PRO A 26 13.26 2.19 -17.51
N ASP A 27 13.56 2.54 -18.76
CA ASP A 27 14.02 1.58 -19.77
C ASP A 27 15.47 1.12 -19.62
N GLU A 28 16.38 1.97 -19.15
CA GLU A 28 17.77 1.57 -18.88
C GLU A 28 17.86 0.60 -17.70
N ILE A 29 16.99 0.80 -16.69
CA ILE A 29 16.92 -0.08 -15.52
C ILE A 29 16.38 -1.46 -15.91
N LYS A 30 15.42 -1.52 -16.84
CA LYS A 30 14.90 -2.78 -17.39
C LYS A 30 16.00 -3.62 -18.04
N GLN A 31 16.90 -3.00 -18.82
CA GLN A 31 17.89 -3.73 -19.61
C GLN A 31 19.07 -4.27 -18.80
N MET A 32 19.38 -3.69 -17.63
CA MET A 32 20.53 -4.09 -16.82
C MET A 32 20.23 -5.17 -15.76
N GLY A 33 19.02 -5.73 -15.70
CA GLY A 33 18.65 -6.73 -14.69
C GLY A 33 18.61 -6.18 -13.25
N HIS A 34 18.60 -4.85 -13.10
CA HIS A 34 18.50 -4.16 -11.82
C HIS A 34 17.21 -4.40 -11.02
N PRO A 35 16.04 -4.68 -11.62
CA PRO A 35 14.82 -4.96 -10.86
C PRO A 35 14.97 -6.14 -9.89
N ILE A 36 15.64 -7.23 -10.30
CA ILE A 36 15.90 -8.39 -9.45
C ILE A 36 16.78 -7.99 -8.25
N TYR A 37 17.83 -7.20 -8.49
CA TYR A 37 18.72 -6.72 -7.43
C TYR A 37 17.98 -5.82 -6.44
N ILE A 38 17.13 -4.91 -6.92
CA ILE A 38 16.32 -4.01 -6.09
C ILE A 38 15.33 -4.82 -5.25
N VAL A 39 14.67 -5.82 -5.83
CA VAL A 39 13.78 -6.73 -5.09
C VAL A 39 14.57 -7.45 -4.00
N ALA A 40 15.68 -8.10 -4.33
CA ALA A 40 16.50 -8.79 -3.33
C ALA A 40 16.93 -7.87 -2.17
N LYS A 41 17.32 -6.63 -2.46
CA LYS A 41 17.65 -5.62 -1.43
C LYS A 41 16.46 -5.21 -0.60
N SER A 42 15.31 -4.95 -1.23
CA SER A 42 14.07 -4.61 -0.52
C SER A 42 13.61 -5.75 0.39
N LEU A 43 13.73 -7.01 -0.05
CA LEU A 43 13.41 -8.18 0.77
C LEU A 43 14.38 -8.33 1.94
N LYS A 44 15.69 -8.05 1.75
CA LYS A 44 16.66 -7.98 2.86
C LYS A 44 16.24 -6.94 3.90
N LEU A 45 15.84 -5.74 3.45
CA LEU A 45 15.36 -4.68 4.37
C LEU A 45 14.04 -5.04 5.05
N LEU A 46 13.16 -5.81 4.39
CA LEU A 46 11.91 -6.28 4.98
C LEU A 46 12.16 -7.25 6.15
N GLN A 47 13.27 -7.99 6.12
CA GLN A 47 13.67 -8.87 7.21
C GLN A 47 14.24 -8.10 8.42
N GLN A 48 14.82 -6.92 8.19
CA GLN A 48 15.39 -6.09 9.23
C GLN A 48 14.29 -5.34 10.02
N ARG A 49 14.45 -5.23 11.34
CA ARG A 49 13.49 -4.49 12.19
C ARG A 49 13.71 -2.99 12.02
N GLY A 50 12.64 -2.25 11.75
CA GLY A 50 12.67 -0.77 11.64
C GLY A 50 12.90 -0.21 10.22
N SER A 51 13.21 -1.05 9.24
CA SER A 51 13.41 -0.67 7.83
C SER A 51 12.24 -1.05 6.91
N GLU A 52 11.13 -1.52 7.48
CA GLU A 52 9.98 -2.06 6.74
C GLU A 52 9.32 -1.01 5.85
N GLU A 53 9.16 0.22 6.36
CA GLU A 53 8.65 1.35 5.57
C GLU A 53 9.49 1.57 4.30
N LEU A 54 10.81 1.55 4.43
CA LEU A 54 11.74 1.76 3.31
C LEU A 54 11.70 0.60 2.32
N ALA A 55 11.53 -0.63 2.80
CA ALA A 55 11.33 -1.81 1.96
C ALA A 55 10.06 -1.68 1.12
N PHE A 56 8.93 -1.32 1.74
CA PHE A 56 7.66 -1.12 1.04
C PHE A 56 7.68 0.08 0.09
N GLN A 57 8.41 1.15 0.42
CA GLN A 57 8.60 2.28 -0.50
C GLN A 57 9.38 1.88 -1.76
N MET A 58 10.42 1.05 -1.63
CA MET A 58 11.15 0.52 -2.80
C MET A 58 10.28 -0.40 -3.64
N LEU A 59 9.62 -1.37 -3.01
CA LEU A 59 8.72 -2.29 -3.70
C LEU A 59 7.58 -1.53 -4.40
N GLY A 60 6.98 -0.55 -3.72
CA GLY A 60 5.94 0.31 -4.29
C GLY A 60 6.43 1.11 -5.48
N SER A 61 7.66 1.63 -5.43
CA SER A 61 8.28 2.34 -6.56
C SER A 61 8.46 1.42 -7.77
N LEU A 62 8.83 0.15 -7.56
CA LEU A 62 8.93 -0.80 -8.67
C LEU A 62 7.55 -1.01 -9.32
N VAL A 63 6.52 -1.26 -8.53
CA VAL A 63 5.14 -1.45 -9.03
C VAL A 63 4.61 -0.19 -9.74
N GLU A 64 5.02 1.00 -9.29
CA GLU A 64 4.64 2.27 -9.90
C GLU A 64 5.25 2.46 -11.31
N PHE A 65 6.53 2.13 -11.49
CA PHE A 65 7.28 2.45 -12.72
C PHE A 65 7.51 1.27 -13.67
N LEU A 66 7.31 0.02 -13.24
CA LEU A 66 7.50 -1.16 -14.10
C LEU A 66 6.17 -1.68 -14.67
N GLU A 67 6.30 -2.41 -15.78
CA GLU A 67 5.22 -3.13 -16.45
C GLU A 67 4.97 -4.50 -15.80
N TYR A 68 3.77 -5.05 -15.98
CA TYR A 68 3.32 -6.29 -15.34
C TYR A 68 4.21 -7.48 -15.70
N ASP A 69 4.56 -7.66 -16.98
CA ASP A 69 5.33 -8.80 -17.48
C ASP A 69 6.70 -8.98 -16.79
N MET A 70 7.30 -7.88 -16.35
CA MET A 70 8.59 -7.90 -15.65
C MET A 70 8.43 -8.16 -14.14
N LEU A 71 7.28 -7.79 -13.57
CA LEU A 71 7.00 -7.91 -12.14
C LEU A 71 6.33 -9.22 -11.75
N GLU A 72 5.55 -9.82 -12.65
CA GLU A 72 4.93 -11.14 -12.47
C GLU A 72 5.91 -12.20 -11.93
N PRO A 73 7.11 -12.42 -12.53
CA PRO A 73 8.05 -13.39 -11.98
C PRO A 73 8.65 -12.96 -10.63
N LEU A 74 8.75 -11.65 -10.36
CA LEU A 74 9.29 -11.13 -9.11
C LEU A 74 8.29 -11.29 -7.95
N PHE A 75 6.99 -11.28 -8.23
CA PHE A 75 5.95 -11.52 -7.23
C PHE A 75 6.06 -12.90 -6.57
N MET A 76 6.60 -13.89 -7.29
CA MET A 76 6.87 -15.23 -6.76
C MET A 76 7.84 -15.21 -5.58
N GLU A 77 8.74 -14.24 -5.49
CA GLU A 77 9.67 -14.07 -4.36
C GLU A 77 9.16 -13.08 -3.31
N ILE A 78 8.39 -12.07 -3.74
CA ILE A 78 7.92 -10.99 -2.86
C ILE A 78 6.83 -11.50 -1.91
N TRP A 79 5.81 -12.19 -2.41
CA TRP A 79 4.68 -12.61 -1.58
C TRP A 79 5.04 -13.59 -0.45
N PRO A 80 5.87 -14.63 -0.66
CA PRO A 80 6.27 -15.53 0.43
C PRO A 80 7.07 -14.80 1.49
N ALA A 81 7.94 -13.87 1.09
CA ALA A 81 8.76 -13.08 2.01
C ALA A 81 7.89 -12.14 2.87
N ILE A 82 6.89 -11.50 2.26
CA ILE A 82 5.88 -10.69 2.97
C ILE A 82 5.07 -11.55 3.94
N ASN A 83 4.54 -12.71 3.49
CA ASN A 83 3.75 -13.59 4.35
C ASN A 83 4.56 -14.09 5.55
N SER A 84 5.77 -14.58 5.29
CA SER A 84 6.71 -15.02 6.34
C SER A 84 7.05 -13.91 7.33
N ARG A 85 7.04 -12.65 6.90
CA ARG A 85 7.27 -11.50 7.78
C ARG A 85 6.03 -11.13 8.57
N LEU A 86 4.86 -11.15 7.94
CA LEU A 86 3.57 -10.90 8.57
C LEU A 86 3.33 -11.88 9.73
N GLU A 87 3.52 -13.18 9.52
CA GLU A 87 3.32 -14.18 10.57
C GLU A 87 4.24 -13.94 11.78
N ARG A 88 5.49 -13.53 11.55
CA ARG A 88 6.42 -13.17 12.64
C ARG A 88 5.95 -11.93 13.37
N ARG A 89 5.47 -10.91 12.66
CA ARG A 89 4.98 -9.66 13.28
C ARG A 89 3.69 -9.86 14.07
N LEU A 90 2.82 -10.76 13.64
CA LEU A 90 1.61 -11.10 14.40
C LEU A 90 1.91 -11.88 15.69
N LYS A 91 2.99 -12.68 15.70
CA LYS A 91 3.45 -13.44 16.88
C LYS A 91 4.29 -12.61 17.86
N ASP A 92 4.89 -11.52 17.39
CA ASP A 92 5.78 -10.64 18.15
C ASP A 92 4.94 -9.65 18.99
N LEU A 93 4.57 -10.05 20.21
CA LEU A 93 3.69 -9.29 21.10
C LEU A 93 4.30 -7.96 21.59
N GLU A 94 5.62 -7.78 21.44
CA GLU A 94 6.35 -6.59 21.92
C GLU A 94 6.27 -5.39 20.96
N VAL A 95 5.82 -5.58 19.72
CA VAL A 95 5.88 -4.54 18.69
C VAL A 95 4.49 -4.28 18.11
N ASP A 96 4.06 -3.01 18.09
CA ASP A 96 2.81 -2.60 17.44
C ASP A 96 2.78 -3.05 15.97
N PRO A 97 1.95 -4.05 15.60
CA PRO A 97 1.88 -4.54 14.22
C PRO A 97 1.26 -3.49 13.28
N CYS A 98 0.59 -2.48 13.84
CA CYS A 98 -0.13 -1.43 13.13
C CYS A 98 0.70 -0.73 12.05
N LYS A 99 2.00 -0.50 12.30
CA LYS A 99 2.89 0.13 11.32
C LYS A 99 3.18 -0.78 10.14
N PHE A 100 3.48 -2.05 10.39
CA PHE A 100 3.73 -3.01 9.32
C PHE A 100 2.46 -3.24 8.48
N LEU A 101 1.33 -3.44 9.15
CA LEU A 101 0.03 -3.62 8.50
C LEU A 101 -0.34 -2.42 7.63
N LYS A 102 -0.12 -1.19 8.10
CA LYS A 102 -0.34 0.03 7.32
C LYS A 102 0.43 0.00 5.99
N HIS A 103 1.75 -0.20 6.04
CA HIS A 103 2.60 -0.16 4.84
C HIS A 103 2.30 -1.33 3.90
N LEU A 104 1.99 -2.50 4.45
CA LEU A 104 1.56 -3.65 3.67
C LEU A 104 0.23 -3.37 2.96
N THR A 105 -0.80 -2.88 3.65
CA THR A 105 -2.08 -2.53 3.04
C THR A 105 -1.92 -1.50 1.92
N LEU A 106 -1.06 -0.49 2.10
CA LEU A 106 -0.77 0.48 1.05
C LEU A 106 -0.07 -0.14 -0.17
N PHE A 107 0.90 -1.03 0.06
CA PHE A 107 1.57 -1.73 -1.01
C PHE A 107 0.60 -2.61 -1.82
N ILE A 108 -0.24 -3.41 -1.15
CA ILE A 108 -1.21 -4.27 -1.85
C ILE A 108 -2.25 -3.39 -2.58
N SER A 109 -2.68 -2.28 -1.98
CA SER A 109 -3.58 -1.33 -2.64
C SER A 109 -2.98 -0.74 -3.92
N LEU A 110 -1.69 -0.43 -3.93
CA LEU A 110 -0.98 0.07 -5.10
C LEU A 110 -0.92 -0.99 -6.21
N VAL A 111 -0.66 -2.25 -5.86
CA VAL A 111 -0.68 -3.38 -6.81
C VAL A 111 -2.06 -3.56 -7.44
N VAL A 112 -3.14 -3.48 -6.64
CA VAL A 112 -4.53 -3.59 -7.17
C VAL A 112 -4.86 -2.50 -8.18
N ILE A 113 -4.46 -1.26 -7.90
CA ILE A 113 -4.72 -0.12 -8.80
C ILE A 113 -3.96 -0.29 -10.13
N LYS A 114 -2.72 -0.79 -10.08
CA LYS A 114 -1.86 -0.93 -11.27
C LYS A 114 -2.14 -2.16 -12.12
N TYR A 115 -2.35 -3.32 -11.49
CA TYR A 115 -2.36 -4.63 -12.15
C TYR A 115 -3.70 -5.35 -12.08
N SER A 116 -4.77 -4.66 -11.66
CA SER A 116 -6.11 -5.19 -11.46
C SER A 116 -6.22 -6.13 -10.25
N PRO A 117 -7.36 -6.13 -9.53
CA PRO A 117 -7.59 -7.04 -8.41
C PRO A 117 -7.48 -8.52 -8.80
N ALA A 118 -7.91 -8.90 -10.00
CA ALA A 118 -7.86 -10.28 -10.47
C ALA A 118 -6.40 -10.80 -10.65
N GLY A 119 -5.50 -9.97 -11.18
CA GLY A 119 -4.09 -10.34 -11.37
C GLY A 119 -3.36 -10.58 -10.04
N LEU A 120 -3.76 -9.83 -9.01
CA LEU A 120 -3.24 -10.02 -7.66
C LEU A 120 -3.65 -11.37 -7.06
N VAL A 121 -4.94 -11.74 -7.18
CA VAL A 121 -5.43 -13.03 -6.69
C VAL A 121 -4.72 -14.19 -7.38
N VAL A 122 -4.51 -14.09 -8.70
CA VAL A 122 -3.81 -15.12 -9.49
C VAL A 122 -2.36 -15.28 -9.03
N THR A 123 -1.59 -14.20 -8.95
CA THR A 123 -0.17 -14.26 -8.57
C THR A 123 0.04 -14.75 -7.13
N MET A 124 -0.83 -14.38 -6.20
CA MET A 124 -0.74 -14.86 -4.81
C MET A 124 -1.17 -16.32 -4.68
N ASN A 125 -2.25 -16.74 -5.33
CA ASN A 125 -2.72 -18.12 -5.24
C ASN A 125 -1.86 -19.11 -6.05
N ALA A 126 -1.09 -18.63 -7.03
CA ALA A 126 -0.10 -19.43 -7.75
C ALA A 126 1.02 -19.95 -6.83
N ILE A 127 1.33 -19.22 -5.76
CA ILE A 127 2.37 -19.59 -4.79
C ILE A 127 1.81 -20.58 -3.77
N GLN A 128 0.67 -20.24 -3.17
CA GLN A 128 0.00 -21.08 -2.18
C GLN A 128 -1.51 -20.83 -2.27
N SER A 129 -2.29 -21.90 -2.31
CA SER A 129 -3.74 -21.80 -2.27
C SER A 129 -4.20 -21.04 -1.02
N ASN A 130 -5.14 -20.12 -1.20
CA ASN A 130 -5.68 -19.24 -0.15
C ASN A 130 -4.68 -18.25 0.48
N LEU A 131 -3.49 -18.04 -0.10
CA LEU A 131 -2.55 -17.03 0.40
C LEU A 131 -3.17 -15.62 0.39
N PHE A 132 -3.92 -15.31 -0.67
CA PHE A 132 -4.65 -14.05 -0.76
C PHE A 132 -5.64 -13.89 0.41
N ALA A 133 -6.48 -14.89 0.65
CA ALA A 133 -7.48 -14.86 1.73
C ALA A 133 -6.83 -14.68 3.11
N HIS A 134 -5.69 -15.35 3.35
CA HIS A 134 -4.96 -15.22 4.61
C HIS A 134 -4.43 -13.80 4.84
N ILE A 135 -3.73 -13.22 3.86
CA ILE A 135 -3.19 -11.86 3.95
C ILE A 135 -4.33 -10.82 3.97
N PHE A 136 -5.42 -11.09 3.27
CA PHE A 136 -6.59 -10.23 3.25
C PHE A 136 -7.22 -10.09 4.64
N GLU A 137 -7.54 -11.21 5.29
CA GLU A 137 -8.18 -11.18 6.61
C GLU A 137 -7.24 -10.68 7.72
N SER A 138 -5.98 -11.12 7.70
CA SER A 138 -5.02 -10.79 8.76
C SER A 138 -4.43 -9.39 8.63
N ALA A 139 -4.18 -8.95 7.39
CA ALA A 139 -3.40 -7.75 7.12
C ALA A 139 -4.24 -6.61 6.55
N TRP A 140 -5.02 -6.89 5.50
CA TRP A 140 -5.71 -5.84 4.76
C TRP A 140 -6.83 -5.23 5.60
N VAL A 141 -7.75 -6.04 6.11
CA VAL A 141 -8.90 -5.59 6.92
C VAL A 141 -8.44 -4.82 8.16
N CYS A 142 -7.44 -5.35 8.87
CA CYS A 142 -6.85 -4.72 10.04
C CYS A 142 -6.07 -3.43 9.68
N GLY A 143 -5.29 -3.47 8.60
CA GLY A 143 -4.44 -2.35 8.17
C GLY A 143 -5.23 -1.17 7.63
N LEU A 144 -6.42 -1.36 7.05
CA LEU A 144 -7.28 -0.25 6.65
C LEU A 144 -7.66 0.65 7.84
N ARG A 145 -7.85 0.06 9.03
CA ARG A 145 -8.21 0.80 10.26
C ARG A 145 -7.05 1.60 10.83
N THR A 146 -5.80 1.32 10.42
CA THR A 146 -4.60 2.00 10.92
C THR A 146 -4.17 3.16 10.03
N ILE A 147 -4.77 3.34 8.86
CA ILE A 147 -4.46 4.42 7.93
C ILE A 147 -5.12 5.71 8.42
N LYS A 148 -4.29 6.74 8.64
CA LYS A 148 -4.73 8.08 9.04
C LYS A 148 -4.46 9.17 8.00
N GLY A 149 -3.53 8.94 7.07
CA GLY A 149 -3.16 9.93 6.06
C GLY A 149 -4.20 10.05 4.96
N VAL A 150 -4.50 11.28 4.53
CA VAL A 150 -5.54 11.57 3.51
C VAL A 150 -5.22 10.91 2.16
N ARG A 151 -3.97 11.02 1.70
CA ARG A 151 -3.53 10.43 0.41
C ARG A 151 -3.50 8.91 0.45
N GLU A 152 -2.99 8.37 1.55
CA GLU A 152 -2.93 6.93 1.83
C GLU A 152 -4.34 6.34 1.90
N ALA A 153 -5.27 7.02 2.58
CA ALA A 153 -6.66 6.62 2.69
C ALA A 153 -7.38 6.67 1.33
N LYS A 154 -7.10 7.69 0.50
CA LYS A 154 -7.61 7.77 -0.86
C LYS A 154 -7.18 6.55 -1.67
N LEU A 155 -5.87 6.25 -1.70
CA LEU A 155 -5.32 5.09 -2.41
C LEU A 155 -5.94 3.77 -1.91
N ALA A 156 -5.96 3.57 -0.58
CA ALA A 156 -6.48 2.34 0.01
C ALA A 156 -8.00 2.20 -0.20
N SER A 157 -8.76 3.29 -0.16
CA SER A 157 -10.21 3.27 -0.40
C SER A 157 -10.54 2.91 -1.84
N VAL A 158 -9.82 3.48 -2.82
CA VAL A 158 -10.03 3.17 -4.24
C VAL A 158 -9.70 1.72 -4.51
N ALA A 159 -8.54 1.23 -4.04
CA ALA A 159 -8.18 -0.17 -4.18
C ALA A 159 -9.20 -1.12 -3.50
N ALA A 160 -9.64 -0.80 -2.28
CA ALA A 160 -10.66 -1.58 -1.58
C ALA A 160 -11.99 -1.58 -2.35
N THR A 161 -12.39 -0.47 -2.96
CA THR A 161 -13.61 -0.43 -3.79
C THR A 161 -13.47 -1.23 -5.07
N MET A 162 -12.30 -1.22 -5.72
CA MET A 162 -12.04 -2.07 -6.89
C MET A 162 -12.12 -3.54 -6.52
N GLN A 163 -11.57 -3.93 -5.37
CA GLN A 163 -11.64 -5.29 -4.85
C GLN A 163 -13.07 -5.69 -4.45
N LEU A 164 -13.84 -4.81 -3.80
CA LEU A 164 -15.25 -5.02 -3.44
C LEU A 164 -16.15 -5.19 -4.67
N CYS A 165 -15.79 -4.52 -5.76
CA CYS A 165 -16.52 -4.59 -7.02
C CYS A 165 -16.10 -5.78 -7.89
N GLU A 166 -15.14 -6.59 -7.44
CA GLU A 166 -14.75 -7.80 -8.15
C GLU A 166 -15.81 -8.90 -7.93
N PRO A 167 -16.36 -9.49 -9.01
CA PRO A 167 -17.47 -10.45 -8.90
C PRO A 167 -17.08 -11.73 -8.15
N SER A 168 -15.80 -12.11 -8.19
CA SER A 168 -15.26 -13.28 -7.48
C SER A 168 -15.38 -13.13 -5.95
N MET A 169 -15.00 -11.97 -5.39
CA MET A 169 -15.12 -11.71 -3.94
C MET A 169 -16.57 -11.67 -3.46
N LEU A 170 -17.48 -11.13 -4.29
CA LEU A 170 -18.89 -11.02 -3.96
C LEU A 170 -19.61 -12.37 -3.96
N LEU A 171 -19.23 -13.27 -4.86
CA LEU A 171 -19.90 -14.55 -5.06
C LEU A 171 -19.39 -15.64 -4.11
N ASP A 172 -18.10 -15.65 -3.78
CA ASP A 172 -17.49 -16.76 -3.03
C ASP A 172 -17.45 -16.53 -1.51
N ASN A 173 -17.32 -15.28 -1.02
CA ASN A 173 -17.08 -15.01 0.41
C ASN A 173 -17.80 -13.75 0.96
N GLY A 174 -19.14 -13.78 1.03
CA GLY A 174 -19.96 -12.65 1.51
C GLY A 174 -19.60 -12.10 2.90
N ALA A 175 -19.14 -12.95 3.83
CA ALA A 175 -18.69 -12.49 5.16
C ALA A 175 -17.41 -11.63 5.09
N SER A 176 -16.47 -11.98 4.21
CA SER A 176 -15.23 -11.23 4.01
C SER A 176 -15.49 -9.89 3.31
N TRP A 177 -16.48 -9.88 2.39
CA TRP A 177 -16.95 -8.68 1.71
C TRP A 177 -17.51 -7.66 2.71
N GLY A 178 -18.38 -8.11 3.63
CA GLY A 178 -18.92 -7.26 4.69
C GLY A 178 -17.85 -6.66 5.61
N LYS A 179 -16.86 -7.47 6.03
CA LYS A 179 -15.72 -6.99 6.86
C LYS A 179 -14.88 -5.93 6.14
N LEU A 180 -14.65 -6.10 4.84
CA LEU A 180 -13.89 -5.14 4.03
C LEU A 180 -14.67 -3.84 3.84
N LEU A 181 -15.97 -3.93 3.57
CA LEU A 181 -16.84 -2.76 3.46
C LEU A 181 -16.90 -1.99 4.77
N ASP A 182 -17.13 -2.67 5.90
CA ASP A 182 -17.11 -2.05 7.24
C ASP A 182 -15.78 -1.34 7.52
N SER A 183 -14.66 -2.01 7.25
CA SER A 183 -13.33 -1.43 7.49
C SER A 183 -13.02 -0.26 6.55
N THR A 184 -13.50 -0.30 5.32
CA THR A 184 -13.37 0.81 4.36
C THR A 184 -14.23 2.00 4.76
N LEU A 185 -15.47 1.77 5.20
CA LEU A 185 -16.35 2.82 5.72
C LEU A 185 -15.77 3.43 7.00
N SER A 186 -15.34 2.60 7.95
CA SER A 186 -14.71 3.06 9.19
C SER A 186 -13.49 3.95 8.92
N MET A 187 -12.65 3.59 7.94
CA MET A 187 -11.53 4.42 7.49
C MET A 187 -12.02 5.74 6.86
N LEU A 188 -12.99 5.70 5.94
CA LEU A 188 -13.50 6.90 5.27
C LEU A 188 -14.21 7.89 6.21
N PHE A 189 -14.86 7.39 7.26
CA PHE A 189 -15.50 8.22 8.28
C PHE A 189 -14.50 8.76 9.30
N SER A 190 -13.52 7.96 9.72
CA SER A 190 -12.49 8.41 10.66
C SER A 190 -11.53 9.43 10.05
N VAL A 191 -11.10 9.27 8.80
CA VAL A 191 -10.21 10.23 8.10
C VAL A 191 -10.82 11.63 8.00
N GLY A 192 -12.16 11.74 7.91
CA GLY A 192 -12.84 13.02 7.95
C GLY A 192 -12.66 13.79 9.27
N ALA A 193 -12.48 13.09 10.40
CA ALA A 193 -12.22 13.70 11.69
C ALA A 193 -10.75 14.14 11.83
N TRP A 194 -9.79 13.32 11.37
CA TRP A 194 -8.36 13.66 11.39
C TRP A 194 -8.01 14.83 10.47
N CYS A 195 -8.67 14.95 9.31
CA CYS A 195 -8.52 16.10 8.41
C CYS A 195 -8.80 17.45 9.08
N GLN A 196 -9.76 17.51 10.01
CA GLN A 196 -10.05 18.73 10.76
C GLN A 196 -9.03 19.01 11.87
N GLU A 197 -8.44 17.96 12.44
CA GLU A 197 -7.39 18.07 13.47
C GLU A 197 -6.03 18.43 12.85
N ASP A 198 -5.65 17.86 11.71
CA ASP A 198 -4.38 18.14 11.03
C ASP A 198 -4.31 19.59 10.56
N VAL A 199 -5.39 20.16 10.00
CA VAL A 199 -5.46 21.59 9.66
C VAL A 199 -5.26 22.46 10.91
N LYS A 200 -5.79 22.03 12.05
CA LYS A 200 -5.64 22.73 13.33
C LYS A 200 -4.22 22.62 13.88
N PHE A 201 -3.58 21.46 13.74
CA PHE A 201 -2.19 21.21 14.16
C PHE A 201 -1.16 21.90 13.25
N GLU A 202 -1.41 21.99 11.94
CA GLU A 202 -0.55 22.74 10.99
C GLU A 202 -0.59 24.24 11.26
N LEU A 203 -1.77 24.79 11.57
CA LEU A 203 -1.94 26.18 12.03
C LEU A 203 -1.16 26.46 13.33
N ILE A 204 -1.11 25.49 14.25
CA ILE A 204 -0.34 25.62 15.50
C ILE A 204 1.17 25.51 15.23
N ARG A 205 1.62 24.64 14.32
CA ARG A 205 3.05 24.51 13.94
C ARG A 205 3.60 25.77 13.25
N HIS A 206 2.80 26.44 12.42
CA HIS A 206 3.22 27.70 11.79
C HIS A 206 3.33 28.87 12.78
N SER A 207 2.80 28.71 14.01
CA SER A 207 2.92 29.71 15.08
C SER A 207 4.10 29.48 16.03
N SER A 208 4.80 28.35 15.91
CA SER A 208 5.90 27.97 16.80
C SER A 208 7.24 28.03 16.05
N ASP A 209 7.82 29.23 16.00
CA ASP A 209 9.25 29.43 15.78
C ASP A 209 10.04 28.63 16.83
N LEU A 210 10.57 27.46 16.46
CA LEU A 210 11.72 26.79 17.10
C LEU A 210 12.12 25.58 16.27
N ALA A 211 12.76 25.88 15.14
CA ALA A 211 13.60 24.93 14.43
C ALA A 211 14.82 24.60 15.30
N SER A 212 14.83 23.40 15.91
CA SER A 212 16.07 22.82 16.38
C SER A 212 16.07 21.30 16.22
N ILE A 213 16.86 20.88 15.22
CA ILE A 213 17.65 19.63 15.21
C ILE A 213 16.85 18.33 15.12
N SER A 214 16.43 17.94 13.91
CA SER A 214 16.45 16.52 13.52
C SER A 214 16.38 16.41 11.99
N ASP A 215 17.39 15.72 11.43
CA ASP A 215 17.55 15.33 10.03
C ASP A 215 17.26 16.42 8.99
N ASN A 216 18.33 16.99 8.41
CA ASN A 216 18.29 17.86 7.21
C ASN A 216 17.67 17.13 6.00
N ILE A 217 16.36 16.92 6.04
CA ILE A 217 15.52 16.71 4.88
C ILE A 217 15.49 18.09 4.22
N LEU A 218 16.05 18.19 3.01
CA LEU A 218 15.94 19.40 2.23
C LEU A 218 14.45 19.67 2.02
N GLN A 219 13.92 20.70 2.68
CA GLN A 219 12.49 21.05 2.67
C GLN A 219 11.96 21.32 1.25
N TYR A 220 12.85 21.65 0.30
CA TYR A 220 12.56 21.83 -1.12
C TYR A 220 12.71 20.56 -1.98
N ALA A 221 13.23 19.46 -1.42
CA ALA A 221 13.36 18.17 -2.11
C ALA A 221 12.27 17.17 -1.69
N GLU A 222 11.25 17.62 -0.96
CA GLU A 222 10.04 16.84 -0.74
C GLU A 222 9.28 16.74 -2.06
N MET A 223 9.75 15.80 -2.90
CA MET A 223 9.14 15.50 -4.17
C MET A 223 7.71 15.04 -3.86
N SER A 224 6.73 15.85 -4.27
CA SER A 224 5.32 15.51 -4.15
C SER A 224 5.15 14.13 -4.78
N ALA A 225 4.89 13.11 -3.94
CA ALA A 225 4.54 11.79 -4.44
C ALA A 225 3.40 11.99 -5.45
N ASP A 226 3.67 11.67 -6.72
CA ASP A 226 2.71 11.91 -7.80
C ASP A 226 1.38 11.29 -7.39
N ASP A 227 0.31 12.10 -7.40
CA ASP A 227 -1.03 11.59 -7.10
C ASP A 227 -1.48 10.76 -8.31
N LEU A 228 -1.19 9.45 -8.27
CA LEU A 228 -1.64 8.47 -9.25
C LEU A 228 -3.17 8.47 -9.43
N LEU A 229 -3.90 9.11 -8.51
CA LEU A 229 -5.35 9.22 -8.47
C LEU A 229 -5.82 10.68 -8.56
N GLY A 230 -5.05 11.58 -9.17
CA GLY A 230 -5.39 13.01 -9.28
C GLY A 230 -6.83 13.29 -9.75
N ASP A 231 -7.40 12.41 -10.57
CA ASP A 231 -8.77 12.51 -11.09
C ASP A 231 -9.87 12.23 -10.06
N ILE A 232 -9.57 11.50 -8.97
CA ILE A 232 -10.56 11.13 -7.94
C ILE A 232 -10.53 12.18 -6.82
N VAL A 233 -11.35 13.22 -6.96
CA VAL A 233 -11.44 14.31 -5.97
C VAL A 233 -12.08 13.83 -4.66
N ASP A 234 -13.07 12.93 -4.73
CA ASP A 234 -13.81 12.44 -3.56
C ASP A 234 -13.86 10.90 -3.51
N PRO A 235 -13.09 10.25 -2.61
CA PRO A 235 -13.10 8.78 -2.49
C PRO A 235 -14.47 8.24 -2.04
N LYS A 236 -15.23 9.02 -1.28
CA LYS A 236 -16.60 8.68 -0.86
C LYS A 236 -17.56 8.61 -2.05
N LYS A 237 -17.47 9.56 -2.99
CA LYS A 237 -18.30 9.56 -4.21
C LYS A 237 -17.91 8.41 -5.13
N PHE A 238 -16.62 8.10 -5.24
CA PHE A 238 -16.14 6.97 -6.01
C PHE A 238 -16.70 5.64 -5.48
N LEU A 239 -16.67 5.42 -4.16
CA LEU A 239 -17.25 4.25 -3.53
C LEU A 239 -18.74 4.10 -3.84
N VAL A 240 -19.52 5.18 -3.64
CA VAL A 240 -20.97 5.17 -3.89
C VAL A 240 -21.29 4.92 -5.36
N MET A 241 -20.58 5.56 -6.30
CA MET A 241 -20.78 5.33 -7.74
C MET A 241 -20.42 3.90 -8.15
N SER A 242 -19.33 3.35 -7.62
CA SER A 242 -18.90 1.98 -7.93
C SER A 242 -19.89 0.94 -7.36
N LEU A 243 -20.38 1.14 -6.14
CA LEU A 243 -21.42 0.29 -5.55
C LEU A 243 -22.77 0.41 -6.28
N LEU A 244 -23.15 1.61 -6.74
CA LEU A 244 -24.36 1.80 -7.55
C LEU A 244 -24.27 1.09 -8.91
N LYS A 245 -23.10 1.13 -9.55
CA LYS A 245 -22.87 0.36 -10.79
C LYS A 245 -22.97 -1.15 -10.52
N LEU A 246 -22.37 -1.61 -9.41
CA LEU A 246 -22.42 -3.01 -9.02
C LEU A 246 -23.85 -3.48 -8.68
N SER A 247 -24.63 -2.65 -7.99
CA SER A 247 -26.02 -2.97 -7.63
C SER A 247 -26.95 -2.97 -8.85
N ALA A 248 -26.69 -2.09 -9.82
CA ALA A 248 -27.37 -2.11 -11.12
C ALA A 248 -27.01 -3.35 -11.95
N GLN A 249 -25.78 -3.89 -11.80
CA GLN A 249 -25.33 -5.10 -12.48
C GLN A 249 -25.82 -6.40 -11.80
N HIS A 250 -26.03 -6.38 -10.48
CA HIS A 250 -26.48 -7.53 -9.68
C HIS A 250 -27.76 -7.23 -8.89
N ILE A 251 -28.80 -6.81 -9.61
CA ILE A 251 -30.12 -6.49 -9.05
C ILE A 251 -30.68 -7.73 -8.32
N GLY A 252 -31.02 -7.55 -7.03
CA GLY A 252 -31.69 -8.57 -6.20
C GLY A 252 -30.78 -9.45 -5.34
N ARG A 253 -29.44 -9.40 -5.49
CA ARG A 253 -28.51 -10.19 -4.66
C ARG A 253 -27.82 -9.38 -3.55
N MET A 254 -27.71 -8.06 -3.73
CA MET A 254 -27.08 -7.16 -2.75
C MET A 254 -28.07 -6.41 -1.84
N GLY A 255 -29.36 -6.39 -2.18
CA GLY A 255 -30.40 -5.78 -1.33
C GLY A 255 -30.44 -6.29 0.13
N PRO A 256 -30.18 -7.58 0.42
CA PRO A 256 -30.15 -8.06 1.80
C PRO A 256 -28.77 -7.98 2.50
N ALA A 257 -27.72 -7.51 1.82
CA ALA A 257 -26.35 -7.44 2.34
C ALA A 257 -25.83 -6.00 2.55
N ILE A 258 -26.67 -5.00 2.28
CA ILE A 258 -26.43 -3.57 2.51
C ILE A 258 -27.35 -3.10 3.64
#